data_AF-A0A5F1ZPC1-F1
#
_entry.id   AF-A0A5F1ZPC1-F1
#
_cell.length_a   1.000
_cell.length_b   1.000
_cell.length_c   1.000
_cell.angle_alpha   90.00
_cell.angle_beta   90.00
_cell.angle_gamma   90.00
#
_symmetry.space_group_name_H-M   'P 1'
#
loop_
_entity.id
_entity.type
_entity.pdbx_description
1 polymer ?
#
loop_
_entity_poly.entity_id
_entity_poly.type
_entity_poly.pdbx_seq_one_letter_code
_entity_poly.pdbx_strand_id
1 'polypeptide(L)'
;MEENRIYNYFYTFEEFQVYLEGKQFVGLGISSHPDPNFTPTNAPKISLRYDLKKGLLLKDLGEKEPKLLSCNTWSDDTWNRKEDLFEWKPNEKDQVYFQALDRNRLHMHWKSDLDIPFSGILHAKKKGFLARLFG
;
A
#
# COMPACT_ATOMS: atom_id res chain seq x y z
N MET A 1 14.53 2.66 25.53
CA MET A 1 14.07 4.07 25.53
C MET A 1 13.45 4.35 24.17
N GLU A 2 12.34 5.07 24.15
CA GLU A 2 11.32 5.15 23.10
C GLU A 2 11.85 5.53 21.70
N GLU A 3 11.77 4.61 20.73
CA GLU A 3 11.83 4.92 19.29
C GLU A 3 10.45 4.81 18.62
N ASN A 4 9.37 4.92 19.39
CA ASN A 4 7.99 5.01 18.87
C ASN A 4 7.58 6.45 18.56
N ARG A 5 8.49 7.26 18.03
CA ARG A 5 8.11 8.60 17.55
C ARG A 5 7.61 8.48 16.12
N ILE A 6 6.29 8.40 15.99
CA ILE A 6 5.60 8.61 14.72
C ILE A 6 5.61 10.12 14.47
N TYR A 7 6.41 10.58 13.50
CA TYR A 7 6.11 11.81 12.81
C TYR A 7 5.86 11.46 11.34
N ASN A 8 4.93 12.15 10.71
CA ASN A 8 4.78 12.09 9.26
C ASN A 8 6.01 12.75 8.63
N TYR A 9 6.84 11.97 7.95
CA TYR A 9 8.20 12.37 7.60
C TYR A 9 8.47 12.53 6.10
N PHE A 10 7.49 12.30 5.22
CA PHE A 10 7.75 12.39 3.79
C PHE A 10 7.20 13.70 3.22
N TYR A 11 8.10 14.67 3.11
CA TYR A 11 7.89 15.93 2.43
C TYR A 11 8.07 15.82 0.92
N THR A 12 8.64 14.72 0.40
CA THR A 12 8.79 14.51 -1.05
C THR A 12 8.40 13.10 -1.50
N PHE A 13 8.18 12.94 -2.81
CA PHE A 13 7.95 11.62 -3.39
C PHE A 13 9.20 10.72 -3.30
N GLU A 14 10.40 11.29 -3.39
CA GLU A 14 11.64 10.52 -3.23
C GLU A 14 11.71 9.89 -1.83
N GLU A 15 11.36 10.63 -0.78
CA GLU A 15 11.38 10.09 0.58
C GLU A 15 10.37 8.94 0.76
N PHE A 16 9.18 9.07 0.16
CA PHE A 16 8.18 8.00 0.19
C PHE A 16 8.62 6.80 -0.66
N GLN A 17 9.26 7.01 -1.82
CA GLN A 17 9.84 5.92 -2.61
C GLN A 17 10.92 5.17 -1.83
N VAL A 18 11.86 5.89 -1.20
CA VAL A 18 12.91 5.31 -0.36
C VAL A 18 12.31 4.52 0.81
N TYR A 19 11.20 5.01 1.38
CA TYR A 19 10.47 4.27 2.40
C TYR A 19 9.92 2.93 1.89
N LEU A 20 9.45 2.86 0.64
CA LEU A 20 8.91 1.65 0.02
C LEU A 20 10.01 0.72 -0.54
N GLU A 21 11.18 1.27 -0.86
CA GLU A 21 12.25 0.56 -1.53
C GLU A 21 12.73 -0.66 -0.72
N GLY A 22 12.87 -1.78 -1.43
CA GLY A 22 13.32 -3.03 -0.84
C GLY A 22 12.33 -3.64 0.17
N LYS A 23 11.11 -3.11 0.31
CA LYS A 23 10.05 -3.66 1.15
C LYS A 23 8.92 -4.24 0.30
N GLN A 24 8.33 -5.31 0.80
CA GLN A 24 7.02 -5.80 0.37
C GLN A 24 6.09 -5.68 1.58
N PHE A 25 5.03 -4.89 1.46
CA PHE A 25 4.00 -4.78 2.48
C PHE A 25 2.85 -5.73 2.17
N VAL A 26 2.34 -6.41 3.19
CA VAL A 26 1.14 -7.25 3.07
C VAL A 26 0.22 -7.03 4.26
N GLY A 27 -1.08 -7.11 4.05
CA GLY A 27 -2.04 -6.92 5.13
C GLY A 27 -3.40 -7.51 4.80
N LEU A 28 -4.17 -7.73 5.87
CA LEU A 28 -5.61 -7.99 5.82
C LEU A 28 -6.33 -6.69 6.14
N GLY A 29 -7.51 -6.52 5.57
CA GLY A 29 -8.32 -5.32 5.76
C GLY A 29 -9.80 -5.63 5.78
N ILE A 30 -10.59 -4.58 5.64
CA ILE A 30 -12.04 -4.61 5.47
C ILE A 30 -12.42 -4.01 4.13
N SER A 31 -13.58 -4.39 3.60
CA SER A 31 -14.18 -3.80 2.40
C SER A 31 -15.57 -3.25 2.72
N SER A 32 -16.11 -2.37 1.86
CA SER A 32 -17.50 -1.91 1.94
C SER A 32 -18.50 -2.95 1.43
N HIS A 33 -18.02 -3.99 0.73
CA HIS A 33 -18.88 -5.04 0.19
C HIS A 33 -19.40 -5.94 1.31
N PRO A 34 -20.73 -6.07 1.46
CA PRO A 34 -21.29 -6.98 2.44
C PRO A 34 -20.99 -8.42 2.03
N ASP A 35 -20.18 -9.12 2.82
CA ASP A 35 -19.98 -10.56 2.72
C ASP A 35 -20.71 -11.28 3.86
N PRO A 36 -21.88 -11.92 3.60
CA PRO A 36 -22.62 -12.64 4.62
C PRO A 36 -21.88 -13.87 5.17
N ASN A 37 -20.82 -14.32 4.49
CA ASN A 37 -19.98 -15.44 4.91
C ASN A 37 -18.56 -14.96 5.29
N PHE A 38 -18.42 -13.70 5.73
CA PHE A 38 -17.12 -13.17 6.13
C PHE A 38 -16.47 -14.04 7.20
N THR A 39 -15.22 -14.42 6.94
CA THR A 39 -14.32 -15.13 7.83
C THR A 39 -12.96 -14.43 7.80
N PRO A 40 -12.15 -14.52 8.87
CA PRO A 40 -10.78 -13.99 8.84
C PRO A 40 -9.95 -14.53 7.66
N THR A 41 -10.29 -15.72 7.15
CA THR A 41 -9.63 -16.38 6.01
C THR A 41 -10.01 -15.83 4.65
N ASN A 42 -11.16 -15.17 4.50
CA ASN A 42 -11.60 -14.55 3.24
C ASN A 42 -11.58 -13.01 3.31
N ALA A 43 -11.01 -12.44 4.38
CA ALA A 43 -10.81 -11.01 4.50
C ALA A 43 -9.97 -10.46 3.32
N PRO A 44 -10.30 -9.25 2.81
CA PRO A 44 -9.53 -8.59 1.76
C PRO A 44 -8.04 -8.57 2.09
N LYS A 45 -7.21 -8.96 1.13
CA LYS A 45 -5.78 -9.14 1.35
C LYS A 45 -4.99 -8.43 0.27
N ILE A 46 -4.06 -7.59 0.69
CA ILE A 46 -3.29 -6.76 -0.23
C ILE A 46 -1.80 -7.10 -0.15
N SER A 47 -1.13 -6.99 -1.29
CA SER A 47 0.33 -6.88 -1.39
C SER A 47 0.73 -5.60 -2.11
N LEU A 48 1.58 -4.80 -1.48
CA LEU A 48 2.19 -3.60 -2.04
C LEU A 48 3.69 -3.79 -2.15
N ARG A 49 4.29 -3.50 -3.31
CA ARG A 49 5.75 -3.44 -3.47
C ARG A 49 6.16 -2.32 -4.41
N TYR A 50 7.35 -1.79 -4.21
CA TYR A 50 7.98 -0.90 -5.18
C TYR A 50 8.99 -1.68 -6.05
N ASP A 51 8.88 -1.52 -7.37
CA ASP A 51 9.73 -2.14 -8.38
C ASP A 51 10.37 -1.04 -9.22
N LEU A 52 11.70 -1.00 -9.35
CA LEU A 52 12.38 0.12 -10.02
C LEU A 52 12.03 0.25 -11.51
N LYS A 53 11.55 -0.82 -12.16
CA LYS A 53 11.18 -0.80 -13.58
C LYS A 53 9.69 -0.59 -13.79
N LYS A 54 8.87 -1.11 -12.88
CA LYS A 54 7.40 -1.09 -12.99
C LYS A 54 6.72 -0.07 -12.06
N GLY A 55 7.52 0.57 -11.21
CA GLY A 55 7.11 1.49 -10.16
C GLY A 55 6.32 0.81 -9.03
N LEU A 56 5.35 1.52 -8.46
CA LEU A 56 4.54 1.00 -7.35
C LEU A 56 3.55 -0.04 -7.87
N LEU A 57 3.55 -1.24 -7.27
CA LEU A 57 2.66 -2.34 -7.61
C LEU A 57 1.76 -2.68 -6.41
N LEU A 58 0.46 -2.54 -6.60
CA LEU A 58 -0.58 -2.87 -5.63
C LEU A 58 -1.42 -4.04 -6.17
N LYS A 59 -1.45 -5.15 -5.45
CA LYS A 59 -2.13 -6.39 -5.85
C LYS A 59 -3.15 -6.82 -4.81
N ASP A 60 -4.40 -7.03 -5.25
CA ASP A 60 -5.41 -7.75 -4.47
C ASP A 60 -5.14 -9.26 -4.53
N LEU A 61 -5.06 -9.91 -3.37
CA LEU A 61 -4.81 -11.33 -3.21
C LEU A 61 -6.06 -12.11 -2.79
N GLY A 62 -7.18 -11.44 -2.55
CA GLY A 62 -8.46 -12.05 -2.17
C GLY A 62 -9.31 -12.50 -3.37
N GLU A 63 -9.06 -11.94 -4.56
CA GLU A 63 -9.84 -12.25 -5.77
C GLU A 63 -9.25 -13.44 -6.56
N LYS A 64 -10.14 -14.17 -7.26
CA LYS A 64 -9.74 -15.23 -8.21
C LYS A 64 -8.87 -14.69 -9.35
N GLU A 65 -9.15 -13.46 -9.76
CA GLU A 65 -8.37 -12.69 -10.73
C GLU A 65 -7.80 -11.45 -10.04
N PRO A 66 -6.56 -11.49 -9.54
CA PRO A 66 -5.95 -10.39 -8.81
C PRO A 66 -5.96 -9.06 -9.59
N LYS A 67 -6.68 -8.06 -9.10
CA LYS A 67 -6.52 -6.69 -9.58
C LYS A 67 -5.10 -6.20 -9.28
N LEU A 68 -4.40 -5.76 -10.32
CA LEU A 68 -3.06 -5.18 -10.24
C LEU A 68 -3.12 -3.72 -10.68
N LEU A 69 -2.80 -2.81 -9.76
CA LEU A 69 -2.56 -1.41 -10.06
C LEU A 69 -1.05 -1.17 -10.10
N SER A 70 -0.59 -0.46 -11.13
CA SER A 70 0.82 -0.11 -11.29
C SER A 70 1.00 1.35 -11.67
N CYS A 71 2.03 2.00 -11.14
CA CYS A 71 2.39 3.35 -11.54
C CYS A 71 3.91 3.52 -11.56
N ASN A 72 4.45 3.85 -12.72
CA ASN A 72 5.86 4.13 -12.95
C ASN A 72 6.20 5.64 -12.93
N THR A 73 5.21 6.50 -12.71
CA THR A 73 5.37 7.96 -12.75
C THR A 73 5.01 8.56 -11.39
N TRP A 74 5.95 9.27 -10.78
CA TRP A 74 5.72 9.97 -9.52
C TRP A 74 5.59 11.47 -9.81
N SER A 75 4.41 11.87 -10.26
CA SER A 75 4.10 13.27 -10.60
C SER A 75 2.85 13.76 -9.87
N ASP A 76 2.74 15.08 -9.72
CA ASP A 76 1.60 15.73 -9.07
C ASP A 76 0.26 15.52 -9.82
N ASP A 77 0.29 15.05 -11.08
CA ASP A 77 -0.93 14.73 -11.84
C ASP A 77 -1.61 13.45 -11.33
N THR A 78 -0.80 12.50 -10.85
CA THR A 78 -1.25 11.16 -10.42
C THR A 78 -1.10 10.94 -8.93
N TRP A 79 -0.33 11.80 -8.28
CA TRP A 79 -0.11 11.80 -6.85
C TRP A 79 -0.47 13.15 -6.25
N ASN A 80 -1.08 13.14 -5.09
CA ASN A 80 -1.26 14.34 -4.30
C ASN A 80 -0.71 14.10 -2.89
N ARG A 81 0.24 14.93 -2.48
CA ARG A 81 0.80 14.89 -1.14
C ARG A 81 -0.02 15.81 -0.24
N LYS A 82 -0.64 15.23 0.78
CA LYS A 82 -1.23 15.97 1.89
C LYS A 82 -0.35 15.76 3.12
N GLU A 83 -0.55 16.58 4.15
CA GLU A 83 0.38 16.71 5.29
C GLU A 83 0.94 15.38 5.82
N ASP A 84 0.07 14.39 6.01
CA ASP A 84 0.39 13.08 6.57
C ASP A 84 0.10 11.88 5.66
N LEU A 85 -0.30 12.13 4.41
CA LEU A 85 -0.74 11.07 3.52
C LEU A 85 -0.38 11.34 2.07
N PHE A 86 -0.19 10.25 1.34
CA PHE A 86 -0.03 10.26 -0.10
C PHE A 86 -1.29 9.70 -0.73
N GLU A 87 -1.91 10.49 -1.59
CA GLU A 87 -3.01 10.08 -2.41
C GLU A 87 -2.47 9.71 -3.79
N TRP A 88 -2.83 8.53 -4.30
CA TRP A 88 -2.48 8.02 -5.61
C TRP A 88 -3.76 7.77 -6.42
N LYS A 89 -3.81 8.31 -7.64
CA LYS A 89 -4.88 8.10 -8.62
C LYS A 89 -4.36 7.27 -9.80
N PRO A 90 -4.35 5.93 -9.68
CA PRO A 90 -3.83 5.07 -10.77
C PRO A 90 -4.67 5.11 -12.04
N ASN A 91 -5.95 5.44 -11.95
CA ASN A 91 -6.88 5.57 -13.08
C ASN A 91 -8.10 6.40 -12.66
N GLU A 92 -9.09 6.54 -13.54
CA GLU A 92 -10.29 7.36 -13.29
C GLU A 92 -11.21 6.84 -12.17
N LYS A 93 -11.12 5.54 -11.84
CA LYS A 93 -11.99 4.87 -10.87
C LYS A 93 -11.35 4.72 -9.50
N ASP A 94 -10.04 4.51 -9.48
CA ASP A 94 -9.31 4.12 -8.29
C ASP A 94 -8.58 5.32 -7.66
N GLN A 95 -8.73 5.43 -6.34
CA GLN A 95 -8.00 6.38 -5.51
C GLN A 95 -7.48 5.66 -4.27
N VAL A 96 -6.17 5.68 -4.07
CA VAL A 96 -5.50 4.95 -2.99
C VAL A 96 -4.77 5.94 -2.09
N TYR A 97 -5.02 5.85 -0.79
CA TYR A 97 -4.38 6.66 0.22
C TYR A 97 -3.39 5.81 1.00
N PHE A 98 -2.20 6.37 1.23
CA PHE A 98 -1.13 5.76 1.99
C PHE A 98 -0.71 6.67 3.12
N GLN A 99 -0.68 6.13 4.34
CA GLN A 99 -0.20 6.83 5.52
C GLN A 99 0.79 5.94 6.27
N ALA A 100 2.06 6.34 6.29
CA ALA A 100 3.08 5.58 7.03
C ALA A 100 2.81 5.72 8.53
N LEU A 101 2.72 4.58 9.22
CA LEU A 101 2.51 4.55 10.66
C LEU A 101 3.84 4.42 11.40
N ASP A 102 4.78 3.65 10.84
CA ASP A 102 6.16 3.59 11.27
C ASP A 102 7.02 2.98 10.14
N ARG A 103 8.28 2.64 10.44
CA ARG A 103 9.23 2.05 9.49
C ARG A 103 8.70 0.78 8.77
N ASN A 104 7.82 0.02 9.41
CA ASN A 104 7.38 -1.30 8.98
C ASN A 104 5.85 -1.41 8.81
N ARG A 105 5.08 -0.36 9.09
CA ARG A 105 3.62 -0.35 8.99
C ARG A 105 3.13 0.81 8.15
N LEU A 106 2.21 0.50 7.24
CA LEU A 106 1.59 1.44 6.32
C LEU A 106 0.07 1.25 6.39
N HIS A 107 -0.68 2.28 6.78
CA HIS A 107 -2.12 2.28 6.58
C HIS A 107 -2.42 2.52 5.11
N MET A 108 -3.36 1.75 4.56
CA MET A 108 -3.84 1.90 3.19
C MET A 108 -5.36 1.96 3.18
N HIS A 109 -5.90 2.92 2.45
CA HIS A 109 -7.32 3.04 2.16
C HIS A 109 -7.52 3.16 0.65
N TRP A 110 -8.23 2.21 0.05
CA TRP A 110 -8.49 2.15 -1.38
C TRP A 110 -9.97 2.39 -1.62
N LYS A 111 -10.28 3.43 -2.41
CA LYS A 111 -11.61 3.71 -2.96
C LYS A 111 -11.64 3.36 -4.45
N SER A 112 -12.71 2.73 -4.90
CA SER A 112 -12.95 2.37 -6.30
C SER A 112 -14.40 2.68 -6.63
N ASP A 113 -14.65 3.68 -7.49
CA ASP A 113 -16.00 4.19 -7.77
C ASP A 113 -16.79 4.53 -6.47
N LEU A 114 -17.85 3.77 -6.15
CA LEU A 114 -18.68 3.94 -4.95
C LEU A 114 -18.28 3.01 -3.79
N ASP A 115 -17.22 2.24 -3.96
CA ASP A 115 -16.82 1.17 -3.06
C ASP A 115 -15.46 1.41 -2.40
N ILE A 116 -15.21 0.65 -1.34
CA ILE A 116 -13.95 0.55 -0.62
C ILE A 116 -13.51 -0.90 -0.73
N PRO A 117 -12.69 -1.28 -1.75
CA PRO A 117 -12.18 -2.64 -1.86
C PRO A 117 -11.30 -3.04 -0.68
N PHE A 118 -10.60 -2.08 -0.08
CA PHE A 118 -9.71 -2.33 1.04
C PHE A 118 -9.53 -1.11 1.94
N SER A 119 -9.57 -1.35 3.25
CA SER A 119 -9.03 -0.45 4.27
C SER A 119 -8.33 -1.28 5.35
N GLY A 120 -7.09 -0.94 5.69
CA GLY A 120 -6.35 -1.71 6.68
C GLY A 120 -4.87 -1.36 6.81
N ILE A 121 -4.19 -2.07 7.70
CA ILE A 121 -2.76 -1.89 7.95
C ILE A 121 -1.98 -2.97 7.20
N LEU A 122 -1.01 -2.53 6.41
CA LEU A 122 -0.03 -3.38 5.76
C LEU A 122 1.25 -3.43 6.59
N HIS A 123 1.81 -4.63 6.75
CA HIS A 123 3.06 -4.88 7.45
C HIS A 123 4.15 -5.23 6.46
N ALA A 124 5.33 -4.64 6.62
CA ALA A 124 6.52 -5.02 5.87
C ALA A 124 6.85 -6.49 6.15
N LYS A 125 6.87 -7.32 5.11
CA LYS A 125 7.41 -8.67 5.19
C LYS A 125 8.87 -8.56 5.60
N LYS A 126 9.23 -9.27 6.68
CA LYS A 126 10.64 -9.52 6.98
C LYS A 126 11.24 -10.24 5.77
N LYS A 127 12.20 -9.61 5.09
CA LYS A 127 13.02 -10.31 4.09
C LYS A 127 13.61 -11.54 4.80
N GLY A 128 13.28 -12.73 4.32
CA GLY A 128 14.04 -13.91 4.70
C GLY A 128 15.52 -13.67 4.35
N PHE A 129 16.43 -14.19 5.16
CA PHE A 129 17.89 -13.97 5.05
C PHE A 129 18.43 -14.11 3.61
N LEU A 130 17.80 -14.94 2.78
CA LEU A 130 18.18 -15.21 1.39
C LEU A 130 17.85 -14.08 0.38
N ALA A 131 16.83 -13.25 0.64
CA ALA A 131 16.47 -12.13 -0.25
C ALA A 131 17.46 -10.95 -0.18
N ARG A 132 18.43 -11.01 0.74
CA ARG A 132 19.49 -10.00 0.93
C ARG A 132 20.79 -10.36 0.18
N LEU A 133 20.92 -11.61 -0.27
CA LEU A 133 22.11 -12.14 -0.95
C LEU A 133 22.00 -12.14 -2.48
N PHE A 134 20.77 -12.09 -3.03
CA PHE A 134 20.51 -12.19 -4.47
C PHE A 134 19.63 -11.05 -5.02
N GLY A 135 19.58 -9.93 -4.29
CA GLY A 135 18.92 -8.70 -4.72
C GLY A 135 19.92 -7.74 -5.35
#